data_AF-A0AAW2CU08-F1
#
_entry.id   AF-A0AAW2CU08-F1
#
_cell.length_a   1.000
_cell.length_b   1.000
_cell.length_c   1.000
_cell.angle_alpha   90.00
_cell.angle_beta   90.00
_cell.angle_gamma   90.00
#
_symmetry.space_group_name_H-M   'P 1'
#
loop_
_entity.id
_entity.type
_entity.pdbx_description
1 polymer ?
#
loop_
_entity_poly.entity_id
_entity_poly.type
_entity_poly.pdbx_seq_one_letter_code
_entity_poly.pdbx_strand_id
1 'polypeptide(L)'
;MSWKASKDGEFTVASAYTLARLEEEHEDGFKGSWIWKIDSLPRICHFLWLCHHNSVQVREVIAARGIDCEAVCPLCNSDVETIIQMLRDCPLATAFWRKIGVPSDLKSTFSLDILKWLETNCVCNSLIKVKGCLWKIVFTFAVWSLWKHRNNIVFENTTLNSKLHDLCLKQAIEYAYCVGKSFRTIQVRYSNVKLNRPMEGWCKLNSDGASLGNLGRVGGGGLIRDHRGA
;
A
#
# COMPACT_ATOMS: atom_id res chain seq x y z
N MET A 1 40.94 4.24 -28.14
CA MET A 1 39.61 3.86 -28.68
C MET A 1 38.59 4.72 -27.94
N SER A 2 37.77 5.50 -28.64
CA SER A 2 36.74 6.37 -28.03
C SER A 2 35.34 5.91 -28.45
N TRP A 3 34.41 5.90 -27.50
CA TRP A 3 33.03 5.48 -27.72
C TRP A 3 32.26 6.61 -28.41
N LYS A 4 31.96 6.44 -29.71
CA LYS A 4 31.34 7.48 -30.55
C LYS A 4 29.94 7.89 -30.11
N ALA A 5 29.25 7.05 -29.33
CA ALA A 5 27.89 7.33 -28.88
C ALA A 5 27.83 8.08 -27.53
N SER A 6 28.96 8.57 -27.02
CA SER A 6 29.00 9.48 -25.87
C SER A 6 29.85 10.71 -26.18
N LYS A 7 29.44 11.89 -25.68
CA LYS A 7 30.11 13.18 -25.93
C LYS A 7 31.47 13.29 -25.24
N ASP A 8 31.65 12.58 -24.14
CA ASP A 8 32.90 12.46 -23.39
C ASP A 8 33.78 11.30 -23.90
N GLY A 9 33.31 10.52 -24.88
CA GLY A 9 34.02 9.39 -25.44
C GLY A 9 34.08 8.16 -24.53
N GLU A 10 33.43 8.19 -23.37
CA GLU A 10 33.37 7.09 -22.41
C GLU A 10 32.26 6.10 -22.76
N PHE A 11 32.57 4.81 -22.58
CA PHE A 11 31.58 3.77 -22.76
C PHE A 11 30.69 3.67 -21.52
N THR A 12 29.37 3.74 -21.71
CA THR A 12 28.41 3.38 -20.67
C THR A 12 27.38 2.41 -21.23
N VAL A 13 26.84 1.54 -20.36
CA VAL A 13 25.75 0.63 -20.74
C VAL A 13 24.54 1.42 -21.24
N ALA A 14 24.31 2.61 -20.69
CA ALA A 14 23.25 3.51 -21.13
C ALA A 14 23.46 3.98 -22.58
N SER A 15 24.64 4.52 -22.92
CA SER A 15 24.91 4.99 -24.29
C SER A 15 24.96 3.86 -25.32
N ALA A 16 25.41 2.66 -24.92
CA ALA A 16 25.32 1.46 -25.74
C ALA A 16 23.87 1.03 -26.00
N TYR A 17 23.02 1.08 -24.99
CA TYR A 17 21.60 0.72 -25.12
C TYR A 17 20.83 1.74 -25.97
N THR A 18 21.09 3.04 -25.80
CA THR A 18 20.52 4.10 -26.66
C THR A 18 20.93 3.91 -28.11
N LEU A 19 22.22 3.67 -28.39
CA LEU A 19 22.71 3.38 -29.73
C LEU A 19 22.03 2.14 -30.34
N ALA A 20 21.84 1.08 -29.54
CA ALA A 20 21.19 -0.15 -29.99
C ALA A 20 19.69 0.00 -30.28
N ARG A 21 19.02 0.98 -29.67
CA ARG A 21 17.58 1.24 -29.88
C ARG A 21 17.27 2.04 -31.15
N LEU A 22 18.28 2.63 -31.82
CA LEU A 22 18.10 3.49 -33.00
C LEU A 22 17.10 4.64 -32.80
N GLU A 23 16.80 4.99 -31.55
CA GLU A 23 15.89 6.07 -31.18
C GLU A 23 16.74 7.33 -30.91
N GLU A 24 16.36 8.46 -31.51
CA GLU A 24 16.83 9.77 -31.05
C GLU A 24 16.49 9.90 -29.56
N GLU A 25 17.31 10.64 -28.79
CA GLU A 25 17.08 10.91 -27.37
C GLU A 25 15.72 11.62 -27.17
N HIS A 26 14.63 10.86 -27.16
CA HIS A 26 13.38 11.30 -26.60
C HIS A 26 13.56 11.24 -25.09
N GLU A 27 13.86 12.38 -24.48
CA GLU A 27 13.80 12.61 -23.03
C GLU A 27 12.35 12.51 -22.51
N ASP A 28 11.61 11.46 -22.82
CA ASP A 28 10.40 11.14 -22.07
C ASP A 28 10.83 10.25 -20.90
N GLY A 29 11.52 10.88 -19.95
CA GLY A 29 12.02 10.22 -18.74
C GLY A 29 10.90 9.46 -18.02
N PHE A 30 11.25 8.38 -17.32
CA PHE A 30 10.29 7.52 -16.63
C PHE A 30 9.33 8.31 -15.71
N LYS A 31 8.08 8.46 -16.16
CA LYS A 31 7.01 9.21 -15.46
C LYS A 31 6.48 8.51 -14.21
N GLY A 32 7.04 7.36 -13.82
CA GLY A 32 6.67 6.59 -12.63
C GLY A 32 7.58 6.79 -11.41
N SER A 33 8.48 7.77 -11.41
CA SER A 33 9.44 7.98 -10.29
C SER A 33 8.77 8.23 -8.93
N TRP A 34 7.52 8.70 -8.93
CA TRP A 34 6.71 8.89 -7.72
C TRP A 34 6.47 7.58 -6.97
N ILE A 35 6.43 6.43 -7.65
CA ILE A 35 6.12 5.11 -7.07
C ILE A 35 7.09 4.76 -5.94
N TRP A 36 8.37 5.06 -6.13
CA TRP A 36 9.43 4.76 -5.17
C TRP A 36 9.52 5.78 -4.03
N LYS A 37 8.82 6.92 -4.14
CA LYS A 37 8.76 7.98 -3.11
C LYS A 37 7.59 7.77 -2.14
N ILE A 38 6.67 6.85 -2.44
CA ILE A 38 5.52 6.56 -1.59
C ILE A 38 5.98 5.85 -0.30
N ASP A 39 5.44 6.31 0.83
CA ASP A 39 5.56 5.60 2.10
C ASP A 39 4.53 4.46 2.17
N SER A 40 4.87 3.31 1.56
CA SER A 40 4.08 2.08 1.57
C SER A 40 4.99 0.85 1.64
N LEU A 41 4.40 -0.34 1.74
CA LEU A 41 5.16 -1.59 1.74
C LEU A 41 5.86 -1.81 0.38
N PRO A 42 7.12 -2.29 0.34
CA PRO A 42 7.86 -2.49 -0.92
C PRO A 42 7.11 -3.31 -1.97
N ARG A 43 6.36 -4.35 -1.53
CA ARG A 43 5.52 -5.17 -2.41
C ARG A 43 4.39 -4.39 -3.09
N ILE A 44 3.84 -3.39 -2.40
CA ILE A 44 2.79 -2.52 -2.95
C ILE A 44 3.41 -1.55 -3.95
N CYS A 45 4.59 -1.01 -3.66
CA CYS A 45 5.33 -0.17 -4.63
C CYS A 45 5.67 -0.96 -5.90
N HIS A 46 6.13 -2.20 -5.77
CA HIS A 46 6.36 -3.09 -6.91
C HIS A 46 5.07 -3.39 -7.70
N PHE A 47 3.95 -3.62 -7.00
CA PHE A 47 2.65 -3.77 -7.66
C PHE A 47 2.24 -2.53 -8.45
N LEU A 48 2.40 -1.33 -7.89
CA LEU A 48 2.13 -0.07 -8.60
C LEU A 48 3.05 0.12 -9.82
N TRP A 49 4.32 -0.31 -9.71
CA TRP A 49 5.24 -0.35 -10.84
C TRP A 49 4.75 -1.29 -11.94
N LEU A 50 4.24 -2.48 -11.59
CA LEU A 50 3.61 -3.38 -12.56
C LEU A 50 2.36 -2.75 -13.21
N CYS A 51 1.54 -2.03 -12.45
CA CYS A 51 0.40 -1.30 -13.02
C CYS A 51 0.87 -0.24 -14.02
N HIS A 52 1.93 0.50 -13.69
CA HIS A 52 2.48 1.54 -14.54
C HIS A 52 2.98 1.01 -15.89
N HIS A 53 3.54 -0.20 -15.90
CA HIS A 53 4.01 -0.87 -17.11
C HIS A 53 2.98 -1.82 -17.76
N ASN A 54 1.70 -1.70 -17.42
CA ASN A 54 0.63 -2.59 -17.89
C ASN A 54 1.00 -4.09 -17.82
N SER A 55 1.65 -4.49 -16.73
CA SER A 55 2.30 -5.80 -16.58
C SER A 55 1.68 -6.66 -15.48
N VAL A 56 0.60 -6.18 -14.85
CA VAL A 56 -0.18 -6.97 -13.88
C VAL A 56 -0.93 -8.07 -14.61
N GLN A 57 -0.95 -9.28 -14.04
CA GLN A 57 -1.57 -10.47 -14.63
C GLN A 57 -3.11 -10.46 -14.51
N VAL A 58 -3.76 -9.49 -15.16
CA VAL A 58 -5.20 -9.50 -15.48
C VAL A 58 -5.45 -10.23 -16.80
N ARG A 59 -6.69 -10.66 -17.08
CA ARG A 59 -7.01 -11.45 -18.29
C ARG A 59 -6.56 -10.76 -19.58
N GLU A 60 -6.78 -9.45 -19.71
CA GLU A 60 -6.34 -8.68 -20.89
C GLU A 60 -4.82 -8.84 -21.14
N VAL A 61 -4.00 -8.66 -20.11
CA VAL A 61 -2.53 -8.74 -20.21
C VAL A 61 -2.07 -10.17 -20.45
N ILE A 62 -2.77 -11.17 -19.90
CA ILE A 62 -2.49 -12.59 -20.13
C ILE A 62 -2.81 -12.97 -21.58
N ALA A 63 -3.98 -12.58 -22.08
CA ALA A 63 -4.40 -12.83 -23.46
C ALA A 63 -3.48 -12.13 -24.46
N ALA A 64 -3.04 -10.90 -24.18
CA ALA A 64 -2.07 -10.18 -25.01
C ALA A 64 -0.70 -10.88 -25.12
N ARG A 65 -0.38 -11.82 -24.22
CA ARG A 65 0.82 -12.66 -24.26
C ARG A 65 0.59 -14.00 -24.96
N GLY A 66 -0.55 -14.19 -25.61
CA GLY A 66 -0.90 -15.42 -26.34
C GLY A 66 -1.28 -16.60 -25.45
N ILE A 67 -1.55 -16.35 -24.16
CA ILE A 67 -2.05 -17.39 -23.25
C ILE A 67 -3.57 -17.41 -23.36
N ASP A 68 -4.10 -18.57 -23.75
CA ASP A 68 -5.55 -18.77 -23.83
C ASP A 68 -6.18 -18.66 -22.44
N CYS A 69 -7.09 -17.71 -22.29
CA CYS A 69 -7.83 -17.50 -21.06
C CYS A 69 -9.14 -16.76 -21.31
N GLU A 70 -10.11 -17.00 -20.45
CA GLU A 70 -11.38 -16.27 -20.48
C GLU A 70 -11.14 -14.78 -20.24
N ALA A 71 -11.70 -13.91 -21.08
CA ALA A 71 -11.45 -12.47 -21.03
C ALA A 71 -12.20 -11.74 -19.89
N VAL A 72 -13.25 -12.35 -19.32
CA VAL A 72 -14.11 -11.66 -18.35
C VAL A 72 -13.46 -11.53 -16.97
N CYS A 73 -13.84 -10.47 -16.26
CA CYS A 73 -13.39 -10.19 -14.91
C CYS A 73 -13.85 -11.29 -13.93
N PRO A 74 -12.94 -12.00 -13.23
CA PRO A 74 -13.30 -13.05 -12.28
C PRO A 74 -14.08 -12.55 -11.05
N LEU A 75 -14.11 -11.24 -10.82
CA LEU A 75 -14.85 -10.64 -9.72
C LEU A 75 -16.34 -10.52 -10.09
N CYS A 76 -16.67 -9.91 -11.23
CA CYS A 76 -18.06 -9.62 -11.62
C CYS A 76 -18.63 -10.53 -12.72
N ASN A 77 -17.80 -11.31 -13.42
CA ASN A 77 -18.17 -12.18 -14.52
C ASN A 77 -18.98 -11.49 -15.63
N SER A 78 -18.68 -10.22 -15.92
CA SER A 78 -19.44 -9.40 -16.87
C SER A 78 -18.54 -8.79 -17.95
N ASP A 79 -17.65 -7.87 -17.56
CA ASP A 79 -16.85 -7.10 -18.52
C ASP A 79 -15.43 -7.66 -18.66
N VAL A 80 -14.74 -7.26 -19.74
CA VAL A 80 -13.34 -7.62 -20.00
C VAL A 80 -12.43 -7.16 -18.85
N GLU A 81 -11.57 -8.05 -18.36
CA GLU A 81 -10.67 -7.74 -17.24
C GLU A 81 -9.42 -6.97 -17.69
N THR A 82 -9.53 -5.64 -17.64
CA THR A 82 -8.38 -4.72 -17.68
C THR A 82 -7.90 -4.40 -16.26
N ILE A 83 -6.73 -3.78 -16.12
CA ILE A 83 -6.22 -3.35 -14.80
C ILE A 83 -7.18 -2.35 -14.14
N ILE A 84 -7.69 -1.38 -14.92
CA ILE A 84 -8.62 -0.36 -14.41
C ILE A 84 -9.99 -0.96 -14.08
N GLN A 85 -10.44 -1.95 -14.86
CA GLN A 85 -11.66 -2.70 -14.54
C GLN A 85 -11.51 -3.43 -13.21
N MET A 86 -10.43 -4.18 -13.01
CA MET A 86 -10.19 -4.92 -11.77
C MET A 86 -10.04 -4.01 -10.54
N LEU A 87 -9.39 -2.84 -10.69
CA LEU A 87 -9.11 -1.94 -9.58
C LEU A 87 -10.20 -0.91 -9.29
N ARG A 88 -11.06 -0.57 -10.25
CA ARG A 88 -11.98 0.58 -10.12
C ARG A 88 -13.37 0.30 -10.69
N ASP A 89 -13.44 -0.06 -11.96
CA ASP A 89 -14.70 0.02 -12.73
C ASP A 89 -15.58 -1.24 -12.58
N CYS A 90 -15.00 -2.35 -12.12
CA CYS A 90 -15.76 -3.54 -11.72
C CYS A 90 -16.81 -3.16 -10.67
N PRO A 91 -18.07 -3.64 -10.77
CA PRO A 91 -19.13 -3.36 -9.80
C PRO A 91 -18.74 -3.66 -8.34
N LEU A 92 -17.95 -4.72 -8.12
CA LEU A 92 -17.45 -5.07 -6.80
C LEU A 92 -16.35 -4.11 -6.31
N ALA A 93 -15.45 -3.69 -7.19
CA ALA A 93 -14.44 -2.68 -6.87
C ALA A 93 -15.12 -1.33 -6.56
N THR A 94 -16.09 -0.92 -7.37
CA THR A 94 -16.91 0.29 -7.14
C THR A 94 -17.62 0.23 -5.79
N ALA A 95 -18.26 -0.89 -5.46
CA ALA A 95 -18.90 -1.08 -4.15
C ALA A 95 -17.90 -1.04 -3.00
N PHE A 96 -16.70 -1.60 -3.19
CA PHE A 96 -15.60 -1.54 -2.23
C PHE A 96 -15.15 -0.10 -1.98
N TRP A 97 -14.91 0.71 -3.03
CA TRP A 97 -14.51 2.11 -2.90
C TRP A 97 -15.56 2.98 -2.21
N ARG A 98 -16.85 2.72 -2.49
CA ARG A 98 -17.96 3.37 -1.78
C ARG A 98 -17.92 3.08 -0.27
N LYS A 99 -17.57 1.86 0.13
CA LYS A 99 -17.43 1.47 1.54
C LYS A 99 -16.15 1.99 2.19
N ILE A 100 -15.05 2.10 1.43
CA ILE A 100 -13.82 2.76 1.90
C ILE A 100 -14.11 4.23 2.26
N GLY A 101 -14.91 4.92 1.44
CA GLY A 101 -15.29 6.31 1.68
C GLY A 101 -14.29 7.30 1.08
N VAL A 102 -14.24 7.35 -0.25
CA VAL A 102 -13.38 8.29 -1.01
C VAL A 102 -13.62 9.74 -0.57
N PRO A 103 -12.58 10.52 -0.24
CA PRO A 103 -12.69 11.95 0.06
C PRO A 103 -13.43 12.72 -1.05
N SER A 104 -14.26 13.69 -0.67
CA SER A 104 -15.13 14.41 -1.63
C SER A 104 -14.36 15.14 -2.72
N ASP A 105 -13.21 15.71 -2.37
CA ASP A 105 -12.24 16.36 -3.23
C ASP A 105 -11.57 15.42 -4.24
N LEU A 106 -11.61 14.11 -4.00
CA LEU A 106 -10.96 13.10 -4.85
C LEU A 106 -11.93 12.29 -5.71
N LYS A 107 -13.24 12.50 -5.58
CA LYS A 107 -14.25 11.76 -6.36
C LYS A 107 -14.06 11.95 -7.87
N SER A 108 -13.70 13.15 -8.32
CA SER A 108 -13.44 13.43 -9.74
C SER A 108 -12.28 12.62 -10.31
N THR A 109 -11.34 12.17 -9.46
CA THR A 109 -10.20 11.36 -9.92
C THR A 109 -10.62 9.98 -10.44
N PHE A 110 -11.79 9.47 -10.03
CA PHE A 110 -12.31 8.18 -10.48
C PHE A 110 -12.79 8.16 -11.94
N SER A 111 -12.71 9.30 -12.63
CA SER A 111 -12.92 9.40 -14.08
C SER A 111 -11.63 9.50 -14.88
N LEU A 112 -10.46 9.55 -14.22
CA LEU A 112 -9.16 9.71 -14.89
C LEU A 112 -8.70 8.41 -15.57
N ASP A 113 -7.70 8.49 -16.45
CA ASP A 113 -6.98 7.30 -16.92
C ASP A 113 -6.25 6.61 -15.76
N ILE A 114 -5.87 5.34 -15.94
CA ILE A 114 -5.26 4.53 -14.88
C ILE A 114 -4.00 5.17 -14.28
N LEU A 115 -3.10 5.71 -15.10
CA LEU A 115 -1.82 6.22 -14.63
C LEU A 115 -2.02 7.49 -13.81
N LYS A 116 -2.84 8.42 -14.33
CA LYS A 116 -3.16 9.66 -13.61
C LYS A 116 -4.00 9.40 -12.37
N TRP A 117 -4.94 8.46 -12.42
CA TRP A 117 -5.72 8.03 -11.26
C TRP A 117 -4.84 7.49 -10.15
N LEU A 118 -3.93 6.57 -10.47
CA LEU A 118 -2.99 5.98 -9.50
C LEU A 118 -2.06 7.03 -8.90
N GLU A 119 -1.40 7.85 -9.74
CA GLU A 119 -0.48 8.89 -9.29
C GLU A 119 -1.18 9.87 -8.34
N THR A 120 -2.29 10.46 -8.79
CA THR A 120 -3.02 11.51 -8.05
C THR A 120 -3.45 11.04 -6.67
N ASN A 121 -3.95 9.80 -6.57
CA ASN A 121 -4.41 9.26 -5.30
C ASN A 121 -3.27 8.76 -4.39
N CYS A 122 -2.18 8.22 -4.95
CA CYS A 122 -1.04 7.74 -4.17
C CYS A 122 -0.17 8.85 -3.57
N VAL A 123 -0.23 10.08 -4.11
CA VAL A 123 0.54 11.22 -3.59
C VAL A 123 -0.31 12.19 -2.76
N CYS A 124 -1.62 11.98 -2.67
CA CYS A 124 -2.54 12.87 -1.98
C CYS A 124 -2.46 12.73 -0.46
N ASN A 125 -2.35 13.88 0.23
CA ASN A 125 -2.28 13.97 1.69
C ASN A 125 -3.64 14.26 2.36
N SER A 126 -4.75 14.27 1.62
CA SER A 126 -6.09 14.42 2.20
C SER A 126 -6.33 13.35 3.27
N LEU A 127 -7.00 13.72 4.36
CA LEU A 127 -7.33 12.79 5.43
C LEU A 127 -8.65 12.10 5.11
N ILE A 128 -8.71 10.80 5.37
CA ILE A 128 -10.00 10.11 5.40
C ILE A 128 -10.71 10.43 6.72
N LYS A 129 -11.98 10.83 6.63
CA LYS A 129 -12.81 11.16 7.82
C LYS A 129 -12.85 10.00 8.82
N VAL A 130 -12.80 8.77 8.30
CA VAL A 130 -12.82 7.55 9.10
C VAL A 130 -11.42 7.32 9.68
N LYS A 131 -11.22 7.69 10.95
CA LYS A 131 -10.01 7.41 11.75
C LYS A 131 -8.76 8.24 11.41
N GLY A 132 -8.90 9.32 10.64
CA GLY A 132 -7.83 10.32 10.45
C GLY A 132 -6.56 9.79 9.79
N CYS A 133 -6.67 8.71 9.01
CA CYS A 133 -5.54 8.17 8.25
C CYS A 133 -5.30 9.01 6.97
N LEU A 134 -4.06 9.05 6.48
CA LEU A 134 -3.76 9.71 5.20
C LEU A 134 -4.32 8.89 4.04
N TRP A 135 -4.99 9.56 3.10
CA TRP A 135 -5.62 8.92 1.94
C TRP A 135 -4.63 8.10 1.13
N LYS A 136 -3.43 8.61 0.85
CA LYS A 136 -2.38 7.85 0.14
C LYS A 136 -2.08 6.47 0.76
N ILE A 137 -2.13 6.35 2.09
CA ILE A 137 -1.91 5.06 2.76
C ILE A 137 -3.10 4.14 2.50
N VAL A 138 -4.32 4.64 2.73
CA VAL A 138 -5.53 3.86 2.49
C VAL A 138 -5.65 3.42 1.03
N PHE A 139 -5.39 4.33 0.10
CA PHE A 139 -5.48 4.09 -1.33
C PHE A 139 -4.49 3.02 -1.81
N THR A 140 -3.23 3.09 -1.38
CA THR A 140 -2.21 2.09 -1.75
C THR A 140 -2.55 0.69 -1.23
N PHE A 141 -3.08 0.60 0.00
CA PHE A 141 -3.57 -0.67 0.55
C PHE A 141 -4.86 -1.15 -0.13
N ALA A 142 -5.71 -0.23 -0.59
CA ALA A 142 -6.97 -0.54 -1.25
C ALA A 142 -6.74 -1.18 -2.62
N VAL A 143 -5.92 -0.57 -3.49
CA VAL A 143 -5.58 -1.17 -4.80
C VAL A 143 -4.89 -2.53 -4.64
N TRP A 144 -4.01 -2.65 -3.65
CA TRP A 144 -3.36 -3.92 -3.31
C TRP A 144 -4.35 -4.98 -2.81
N SER A 145 -5.32 -4.59 -1.98
CA SER A 145 -6.33 -5.51 -1.44
C SER A 145 -7.27 -6.03 -2.51
N LEU A 146 -7.66 -5.19 -3.47
CA LEU A 146 -8.45 -5.61 -4.63
C LEU A 146 -7.70 -6.63 -5.50
N TRP A 147 -6.44 -6.35 -5.82
CA TRP A 147 -5.59 -7.27 -6.58
C TRP A 147 -5.41 -8.62 -5.88
N LYS A 148 -5.08 -8.61 -4.58
CA LYS A 148 -4.99 -9.84 -3.78
C LYS A 148 -6.31 -10.60 -3.76
N HIS A 149 -7.42 -9.90 -3.54
CA HIS A 149 -8.73 -10.55 -3.46
C HIS A 149 -9.07 -11.25 -4.77
N ARG A 150 -8.85 -10.58 -5.90
CA ARG A 150 -8.98 -11.17 -7.24
C ARG A 150 -8.11 -12.40 -7.39
N ASN A 151 -6.84 -12.33 -7.02
CA ASN A 151 -5.93 -13.48 -7.15
C ASN A 151 -6.36 -14.66 -6.27
N ASN A 152 -6.83 -14.43 -5.04
CA ASN A 152 -7.33 -15.51 -4.19
C ASN A 152 -8.60 -16.15 -4.76
N ILE A 153 -9.42 -15.41 -5.52
CA ILE A 153 -10.57 -16.00 -6.21
C ILE A 153 -10.09 -16.89 -7.36
N VAL A 154 -9.11 -16.42 -8.15
CA VAL A 154 -8.59 -17.15 -9.32
C VAL A 154 -7.76 -18.38 -8.94
N PHE A 155 -6.92 -18.29 -7.91
CA PHE A 155 -5.91 -19.32 -7.61
C PHE A 155 -6.23 -20.16 -6.36
N GLU A 156 -7.01 -19.63 -5.42
CA GLU A 156 -7.34 -20.32 -4.17
C GLU A 156 -8.83 -20.71 -4.10
N ASN A 157 -9.60 -20.49 -5.17
CA ASN A 157 -11.06 -20.73 -5.24
C ASN A 157 -11.83 -20.14 -4.05
N THR A 158 -11.36 -19.00 -3.52
CA THR A 158 -12.02 -18.33 -2.41
C THR A 158 -13.30 -17.63 -2.86
N THR A 159 -14.25 -17.46 -1.95
CA THR A 159 -15.49 -16.71 -2.20
C THR A 159 -15.28 -15.20 -2.05
N LEU A 160 -16.19 -14.42 -2.65
CA LEU A 160 -16.23 -12.96 -2.48
C LEU A 160 -16.26 -12.55 -1.00
N ASN A 161 -15.39 -11.62 -0.61
CA ASN A 161 -15.29 -11.14 0.76
C ASN A 161 -16.03 -9.81 0.91
N SER A 162 -17.24 -9.86 1.48
CA SER A 162 -18.09 -8.68 1.70
C SER A 162 -17.49 -7.64 2.66
N LYS A 163 -16.51 -8.05 3.49
CA LYS A 163 -15.80 -7.25 4.48
C LYS A 163 -14.36 -6.89 4.05
N LEU A 164 -14.03 -7.01 2.76
CA LEU A 164 -12.70 -6.66 2.25
C LEU A 164 -12.28 -5.23 2.61
N HIS A 165 -13.21 -4.28 2.53
CA HIS A 165 -12.98 -2.87 2.91
C HIS A 165 -12.55 -2.71 4.37
N ASP A 166 -13.18 -3.41 5.31
CA ASP A 166 -12.81 -3.38 6.73
C ASP A 166 -11.41 -3.93 6.95
N LEU A 167 -11.08 -5.05 6.30
CA LEU A 167 -9.74 -5.64 6.38
C LEU A 167 -8.68 -4.70 5.81
N CYS A 168 -8.96 -4.10 4.65
CA CYS A 168 -8.09 -3.10 4.02
C CYS A 168 -7.84 -1.92 4.96
N LEU A 169 -8.89 -1.35 5.56
CA LEU A 169 -8.76 -0.22 6.48
C LEU A 169 -7.94 -0.61 7.71
N LYS A 170 -8.19 -1.79 8.30
CA LYS A 170 -7.38 -2.29 9.43
C LYS A 170 -5.90 -2.39 9.07
N GLN A 171 -5.57 -2.97 7.90
CA GLN A 171 -4.19 -3.10 7.43
C GLN A 171 -3.53 -1.76 7.14
N ALA A 172 -4.24 -0.81 6.53
CA ALA A 172 -3.74 0.53 6.26
C ALA A 172 -3.45 1.30 7.55
N ILE A 173 -4.33 1.17 8.54
CA ILE A 173 -4.19 1.79 9.86
C ILE A 173 -3.03 1.18 10.63
N GLU A 174 -2.96 -0.15 10.68
CA GLU A 174 -1.84 -0.86 11.30
C GLU A 174 -0.50 -0.43 10.69
N TYR A 175 -0.42 -0.36 9.36
CA TYR A 175 0.75 0.19 8.69
C TYR A 175 1.05 1.62 9.12
N ALA A 176 0.04 2.49 9.12
CA ALA A 176 0.21 3.89 9.48
C ALA A 176 0.77 4.08 10.91
N TYR A 177 0.30 3.29 11.87
CA TYR A 177 0.74 3.38 13.28
C TYR A 177 2.02 2.63 13.59
N CYS A 178 2.25 1.46 12.99
CA CYS A 178 3.35 0.57 13.36
C CYS A 178 4.59 0.72 12.47
N VAL A 179 4.43 1.18 11.22
CA VAL A 179 5.48 1.14 10.20
C VAL A 179 5.72 2.50 9.55
N GLY A 180 4.65 3.22 9.22
CA GLY A 180 4.67 4.45 8.45
C GLY A 180 5.55 5.54 9.08
N LYS A 181 6.29 6.26 8.24
CA LYS A 181 7.18 7.36 8.67
C LYS A 181 6.37 8.57 9.16
N SER A 182 5.16 8.77 8.64
CA SER A 182 4.34 9.96 8.90
C SER A 182 3.68 10.06 10.29
N PHE A 183 3.60 8.99 11.08
CA PHE A 183 3.00 9.04 12.44
C PHE A 183 4.02 9.11 13.57
N ARG A 184 5.31 9.32 13.27
CA ARG A 184 6.38 9.45 14.28
C ARG A 184 6.40 10.80 15.00
N THR A 185 5.24 11.37 15.33
CA THR A 185 5.20 12.29 16.48
C THR A 185 4.82 11.44 17.69
N ILE A 186 5.82 10.74 18.26
CA ILE A 186 5.64 10.16 19.60
C ILE A 186 5.45 11.34 20.54
N GLN A 187 4.20 11.69 20.81
CA GLN A 187 3.84 12.54 21.93
C GLN A 187 4.14 11.71 23.19
N VAL A 188 5.38 11.78 23.66
CA VAL A 188 5.78 11.18 24.94
C VAL A 188 4.97 11.90 26.02
N ARG A 189 3.84 11.29 26.41
CA ARG A 189 3.07 11.76 27.56
C ARG A 189 3.80 11.32 28.80
N TYR A 190 4.56 12.24 29.38
CA TYR A 190 5.03 12.10 30.76
C TYR A 190 3.80 12.22 31.66
N SER A 191 3.29 11.07 32.10
CA SER A 191 2.36 11.03 33.22
C SER A 191 3.16 10.75 34.48
N ASN A 192 2.97 11.58 35.50
CA ASN A 192 3.49 11.27 36.82
C ASN A 192 2.67 10.11 37.39
N VAL A 193 3.12 8.89 37.16
CA VAL A 193 2.52 7.69 37.75
C VAL A 193 2.87 7.68 39.24
N LYS A 194 1.98 8.22 40.08
CA LYS A 194 2.10 8.08 41.54
C LYS A 194 1.70 6.66 41.93
N LEU A 195 2.63 5.96 42.55
CA LEU A 195 2.40 4.62 43.07
C LEU A 195 1.58 4.68 44.36
N ASN A 196 0.25 4.69 44.24
CA ASN A 196 -0.62 4.65 45.41
C ASN A 196 -0.73 3.22 45.98
N ARG A 197 -0.77 3.09 47.30
CA ARG A 197 -1.06 1.82 47.98
C ARG A 197 -2.47 1.33 47.61
N PRO A 198 -2.67 0.04 47.27
CA PRO A 198 -4.02 -0.50 47.04
C PRO A 198 -4.82 -0.56 48.35
N MET A 199 -6.15 -0.62 48.26
CA MET A 199 -7.02 -0.78 49.42
C MET A 199 -6.75 -2.12 50.14
N GLU A 200 -7.10 -2.21 51.42
CA GLU A 200 -6.99 -3.45 52.18
C GLU A 200 -7.76 -4.59 51.49
N GLY A 201 -7.14 -5.77 51.39
CA GLY A 201 -7.66 -6.90 50.63
C GLY A 201 -7.44 -6.86 49.11
N TRP A 202 -6.88 -5.76 48.56
CA TRP A 202 -6.56 -5.65 47.13
C TRP A 202 -5.06 -5.75 46.86
N CYS A 203 -4.73 -6.33 45.70
CA CYS A 203 -3.38 -6.33 45.14
C CYS A 203 -3.33 -5.43 43.89
N LYS A 204 -2.19 -4.78 43.66
CA LYS A 204 -1.92 -3.97 42.47
C LYS A 204 -0.83 -4.62 41.64
N LEU A 205 -1.13 -4.93 40.38
CA LEU A 205 -0.15 -5.32 39.37
C LEU A 205 0.33 -4.08 38.61
N ASN A 206 1.64 -3.89 38.55
CA ASN A 206 2.29 -2.96 37.64
C ASN A 206 3.06 -3.78 36.62
N SER A 207 2.85 -3.54 35.33
CA SER A 207 3.57 -4.21 34.25
C SER A 207 4.22 -3.19 33.34
N ASP A 208 5.42 -3.49 32.88
CA ASP A 208 6.14 -2.70 31.88
C ASP A 208 6.73 -3.61 30.81
N GLY A 209 7.11 -3.01 29.69
CA GLY A 209 7.71 -3.72 28.56
C GLY A 209 8.72 -2.84 27.86
N ALA A 210 9.82 -3.45 27.43
CA ALA A 210 10.89 -2.80 26.69
C ALA A 210 11.26 -3.62 25.45
N SER A 211 11.63 -2.91 24.38
CA SER A 211 12.14 -3.52 23.15
C SER A 211 13.45 -2.86 22.74
N LEU A 212 14.45 -3.68 22.39
CA LEU A 212 15.72 -3.22 21.85
C LEU A 212 15.68 -3.19 20.32
N GLY A 213 15.02 -2.18 19.75
CA GLY A 213 14.87 -2.01 18.31
C GLY A 213 13.67 -2.75 17.70
N ASN A 214 13.56 -2.75 16.37
CA ASN A 214 12.53 -3.49 15.63
C ASN A 214 13.08 -3.91 14.23
N LEU A 215 13.50 -5.16 13.99
CA LEU A 215 13.44 -6.38 14.83
C LEU A 215 14.47 -6.37 15.96
N GLY A 216 14.05 -6.68 17.19
CA GLY A 216 14.85 -6.55 18.41
C GLY A 216 14.40 -7.48 19.53
N ARG A 217 15.24 -7.64 20.57
CA ARG A 217 14.84 -8.41 21.78
C ARG A 217 13.77 -7.64 22.55
N VAL A 218 12.70 -8.33 22.91
CA VAL A 218 11.64 -7.80 23.77
C VAL A 218 11.72 -8.42 25.16
N GLY A 219 11.43 -7.62 26.18
CA GLY A 219 11.34 -8.05 27.57
C GLY A 219 10.14 -7.40 28.24
N GLY A 220 9.49 -8.14 29.13
CA GLY A 220 8.38 -7.66 29.94
C GLY A 220 8.65 -7.91 31.41
N GLY A 221 8.29 -6.95 32.26
CA GLY A 221 8.40 -7.00 33.71
C GLY A 221 7.03 -6.81 34.37
N GLY A 222 6.88 -7.38 35.56
CA GLY A 222 5.67 -7.24 36.34
C GLY A 222 5.96 -7.31 37.84
N LEU A 223 5.25 -6.48 38.61
CA LEU A 223 5.33 -6.49 40.07
C LEU A 223 3.93 -6.38 40.65
N ILE A 224 3.57 -7.37 41.47
CA ILE A 224 2.34 -7.38 42.26
C ILE A 224 2.71 -6.90 43.66
N ARG A 225 1.90 -6.00 44.22
CA ARG A 225 2.02 -5.55 45.61
C ARG A 225 0.66 -5.58 46.31
N ASP A 226 0.63 -6.05 47.54
CA ASP A 226 -0.54 -5.90 48.42
C ASP A 226 -0.61 -4.50 49.08
N HIS A 227 -1.61 -4.29 49.93
CA HIS A 227 -1.77 -3.07 50.72
C HIS A 227 -0.68 -2.88 51.79
N ARG A 228 0.21 -3.84 52.06
CA ARG A 228 1.39 -3.70 52.93
C ARG A 228 2.66 -3.44 52.14
N GLY A 229 2.65 -3.68 50.83
CA GLY A 229 3.78 -3.52 49.92
C GLY A 229 4.59 -4.81 49.73
N ALA A 230 4.08 -5.94 50.22
CA ALA A 230 4.62 -7.28 49.97
C ALA A 230 4.20 -7.80 48.59
#